data_AF-A0A9N9WKE2-F1
#
_entry.id   AF-A0A9N9WKE2-F1
#
_cell.length_a   1.000
_cell.length_b   1.000
_cell.length_c   1.000
_cell.angle_alpha   90.00
_cell.angle_beta   90.00
_cell.angle_gamma   90.00
#
_symmetry.space_group_name_H-M   'P 1'
#
loop_
_entity.id
_entity.type
_entity.pdbx_description
1 polymer ?
#
loop_
_entity_poly.entity_id
_entity_poly.type
_entity_poly.pdbx_seq_one_letter_code
_entity_poly.pdbx_strand_id
1 'polypeptide(L)'
;MESKGQSSCYKINTLFWNIFGIWPGRNPSKYYKYYSFAYIFFTLVIYLILLTVSLFFTPIEIETLTGEGIYYFTEIAVAVKVAMIIRMREKIIEVFELLDCEQFQGKDQFGEYIIAKNISNYKVFWKTIAILSHLAYVLQILAPVLIYLIWKTKVDLPVCQYFFLSEEIRQNFFWLFRCTNALAYTVI
;
A
#
# COMPACT_ATOMS: atom_id res chain seq x y z
N MET A 1 13.04 2.28 -31.41
CA MET A 1 13.81 1.14 -30.87
C MET A 1 14.12 1.47 -29.41
N GLU A 2 13.23 1.12 -28.48
CA GLU A 2 13.46 1.36 -27.04
C GLU A 2 14.31 0.20 -26.49
N SER A 3 15.63 0.34 -26.53
CA SER A 3 16.44 -0.31 -25.51
C SER A 3 16.19 0.50 -24.23
N LYS A 4 15.38 -0.02 -23.31
CA LYS A 4 15.17 0.58 -22.00
C LYS A 4 15.43 -0.54 -21.00
N GLY A 5 16.59 -0.46 -20.33
CA GLY A 5 17.20 -1.54 -19.57
C GLY A 5 16.29 -2.23 -18.53
N GLN A 6 16.85 -3.22 -17.84
CA GLN A 6 16.09 -4.10 -16.97
C GLN A 6 15.33 -3.35 -15.87
N SER A 7 15.79 -2.16 -15.46
CA SER A 7 15.10 -1.30 -14.48
C SER A 7 13.69 -0.88 -14.94
N SER A 8 13.42 -0.92 -16.25
CA SER A 8 12.15 -0.49 -16.83
C SER A 8 10.93 -1.27 -16.33
N CYS A 9 11.12 -2.48 -15.80
CA CYS A 9 10.05 -3.26 -15.18
C CYS A 9 9.51 -2.61 -13.90
N TYR A 10 10.33 -1.84 -13.17
CA TYR A 10 9.97 -1.16 -11.91
C TYR A 10 9.34 0.22 -12.10
N LYS A 11 9.18 0.71 -13.34
CA LYS A 11 8.62 2.04 -13.61
C LYS A 11 7.26 2.26 -12.98
N ILE A 12 6.42 1.23 -13.01
CA ILE A 12 5.08 1.27 -12.39
C ILE A 12 5.21 1.43 -10.88
N ASN A 13 6.08 0.66 -10.21
CA ASN A 13 6.35 0.81 -8.77
C ASN A 13 6.83 2.23 -8.44
N THR A 14 7.79 2.76 -9.20
CA THR A 14 8.31 4.13 -8.98
C THR A 14 7.27 5.20 -9.21
N LEU A 15 6.32 4.99 -10.14
CA LEU A 15 5.19 5.90 -10.36
C LEU A 15 4.29 5.94 -9.13
N PHE A 16 3.91 4.79 -8.57
CA PHE A 16 3.10 4.74 -7.35
C PHE A 16 3.82 5.33 -6.15
N TRP A 17 5.10 5.02 -5.95
CA TRP A 17 5.86 5.64 -4.87
C TRP A 17 5.94 7.16 -5.01
N ASN A 18 5.97 7.68 -6.23
CA ASN A 18 5.94 9.12 -6.47
C ASN A 18 4.55 9.71 -6.15
N ILE A 19 3.46 9.06 -6.59
CA ILE A 19 2.08 9.46 -6.27
C ILE A 19 1.86 9.50 -4.76
N PHE A 20 2.32 8.48 -4.03
CA PHE A 20 2.17 8.38 -2.57
C PHE A 20 3.21 9.19 -1.78
N GLY A 21 3.97 10.07 -2.42
CA GLY A 21 4.95 10.89 -1.71
C GLY A 21 6.13 10.12 -1.13
N ILE A 22 6.28 8.82 -1.38
CA ILE A 22 7.38 7.98 -0.87
C ILE A 22 8.67 8.25 -1.65
N TRP A 23 8.55 8.54 -2.95
CA TRP A 23 9.68 8.64 -3.87
C TRP A 23 9.81 10.00 -4.54
N PRO A 24 10.62 10.91 -3.98
CA PRO A 24 10.91 12.20 -4.60
C PRO A 24 11.80 12.17 -5.86
N GLY A 25 12.37 11.01 -6.20
CA GLY A 25 13.42 10.93 -7.23
C GLY A 25 14.71 11.64 -6.81
N ARG A 26 15.59 11.89 -7.79
CA ARG A 26 16.94 12.46 -7.53
C ARG A 26 16.88 13.95 -7.16
N ASN A 27 15.99 14.71 -7.81
CA ASN A 27 15.84 16.15 -7.62
C ASN A 27 14.35 16.55 -7.52
N PRO A 28 13.70 16.32 -6.37
CA PRO A 28 12.32 16.76 -6.17
C PRO A 28 12.20 18.29 -6.12
N SER A 29 11.07 18.79 -6.62
CA SER A 29 10.68 20.18 -6.39
C SER A 29 10.46 20.46 -4.89
N LYS A 30 10.65 21.71 -4.46
CA LYS A 30 10.42 22.10 -3.05
C LYS A 30 8.99 21.77 -2.59
N TYR A 31 8.00 22.01 -3.45
CA TYR A 31 6.59 21.70 -3.19
C TYR A 31 6.35 20.20 -2.97
N TYR A 32 6.99 19.36 -3.79
CA TYR A 32 6.87 17.92 -3.65
C TYR A 32 7.43 17.41 -2.30
N LYS A 33 8.51 18.01 -1.79
CA LYS A 33 9.06 17.65 -0.46
C LYS A 33 8.05 17.90 0.67
N TYR A 34 7.37 19.05 0.64
CA TYR A 34 6.33 19.35 1.64
C TYR A 34 5.13 18.41 1.51
N TYR A 35 4.68 18.16 0.28
CA TYR A 35 3.60 17.20 0.01
C TYR A 35 3.95 15.80 0.53
N SER A 36 5.14 15.29 0.16
CA SER A 36 5.67 13.99 0.58
C SER A 36 5.72 13.87 2.11
N PHE A 37 6.30 14.87 2.78
CA PHE A 37 6.39 14.89 4.24
C PHE A 37 5.01 14.89 4.89
N ALA A 38 4.12 15.78 4.46
CA ALA A 38 2.76 15.86 5.00
C ALA A 38 2.01 14.54 4.77
N TYR A 39 2.02 14.02 3.54
CA TYR A 39 1.34 12.78 3.20
C TYR A 39 1.81 11.62 4.10
N ILE A 40 3.12 11.36 4.17
CA ILE A 40 3.67 10.28 5.01
C ILE A 40 3.34 10.52 6.49
N PHE A 41 3.43 11.76 6.97
CA PHE A 41 3.11 12.06 8.37
C PHE A 41 1.64 11.74 8.71
N PHE A 42 0.69 12.16 7.86
CA PHE A 42 -0.72 11.90 8.08
C PHE A 42 -1.08 10.41 7.88
N THR A 43 -0.62 9.78 6.80
CA THR A 43 -1.04 8.43 6.44
C THR A 43 -0.29 7.33 7.18
N LEU A 44 0.94 7.59 7.61
CA LEU A 44 1.76 6.60 8.31
C LEU A 44 1.74 6.84 9.81
N VAL A 45 2.12 8.05 10.27
CA VAL A 45 2.35 8.31 11.70
C VAL A 45 1.03 8.49 12.44
N ILE A 46 0.19 9.41 11.99
CA ILE A 46 -1.10 9.68 12.66
C ILE A 46 -2.00 8.45 12.58
N TYR A 47 -2.04 7.78 11.42
CA TYR A 47 -2.84 6.56 11.26
C TYR A 47 -2.38 5.43 12.19
N LEU A 48 -1.07 5.17 12.29
CA LEU A 48 -0.54 4.17 13.23
C LEU A 48 -0.83 4.51 14.69
N ILE A 49 -0.79 5.80 15.06
CA ILE A 49 -1.16 6.23 16.42
C ILE A 49 -2.63 5.92 16.69
N LEU A 50 -3.53 6.28 15.75
CA LEU A 50 -4.96 6.00 15.88
C LEU A 50 -5.23 4.50 15.98
N LEU A 51 -4.53 3.69 15.19
CA LEU A 51 -4.61 2.23 15.25
C LEU A 51 -4.12 1.66 16.57
N THR A 52 -2.99 2.17 17.08
CA THR A 52 -2.45 1.78 18.37
C THR A 52 -3.45 2.10 19.48
N VAL A 53 -4.01 3.31 19.47
CA VAL A 53 -5.06 3.69 20.43
C VAL A 53 -6.27 2.78 20.28
N SER A 54 -6.76 2.53 19.07
CA SER A 54 -7.90 1.61 18.86
C SER A 54 -7.64 0.24 19.48
N LEU A 55 -6.47 -0.35 19.24
CA LEU A 55 -6.07 -1.66 19.76
C LEU A 55 -6.06 -1.72 21.31
N PHE A 56 -5.69 -0.62 21.98
CA PHE A 56 -5.72 -0.54 23.44
C PHE A 56 -7.14 -0.50 24.02
N PHE A 57 -8.10 0.05 23.28
CA PHE A 57 -9.50 0.16 23.69
C PHE A 57 -10.36 -1.01 23.18
N THR A 58 -9.79 -1.92 22.40
CA THR A 58 -10.48 -3.12 21.90
C THR A 58 -10.92 -4.03 23.03
N PRO A 59 -12.18 -4.52 23.03
CA PRO A 59 -12.61 -5.55 23.97
C PRO A 59 -11.72 -6.80 23.86
N ILE A 60 -11.45 -7.46 24.99
CA ILE A 60 -10.62 -8.69 25.06
C ILE A 60 -11.43 -9.93 24.61
N GLU A 61 -12.23 -9.76 23.57
CA GLU A 61 -12.89 -10.86 22.87
C GLU A 61 -11.94 -11.37 21.80
N ILE A 62 -11.63 -12.66 21.83
CA ILE A 62 -10.57 -13.25 20.99
C ILE A 62 -10.79 -12.98 19.50
N GLU A 63 -12.03 -13.05 19.03
CA GLU A 63 -12.38 -12.83 17.62
C GLU A 63 -12.11 -11.38 17.20
N THR A 64 -12.56 -10.41 17.99
CA THR A 64 -12.38 -8.97 17.75
C THR A 64 -10.92 -8.56 17.86
N LEU A 65 -10.22 -9.01 18.92
CA LEU A 65 -8.81 -8.70 19.16
C LEU A 65 -7.90 -9.28 18.08
N THR A 66 -8.19 -10.50 17.60
CA THR A 66 -7.39 -11.13 16.54
C THR A 66 -7.54 -10.38 15.22
N GLY A 67 -8.75 -9.96 14.86
CA GLY A 67 -9.02 -9.17 13.66
C GLY A 67 -8.26 -7.84 13.65
N GLU A 68 -8.38 -7.06 14.74
CA GLU A 68 -7.68 -5.77 14.86
C GLU A 68 -6.17 -5.95 15.00
N GLY A 69 -5.71 -7.01 15.66
CA GLY A 69 -4.29 -7.36 15.79
C GLY A 69 -3.64 -7.68 14.45
N ILE A 70 -4.26 -8.52 13.62
CA ILE A 70 -3.74 -8.84 12.26
C ILE A 70 -3.64 -7.57 11.43
N TYR A 71 -4.65 -6.70 11.51
CA TYR A 71 -4.64 -5.44 10.79
C TYR A 71 -3.51 -4.53 11.25
N TYR A 72 -3.34 -4.37 12.57
CA TYR A 72 -2.26 -3.59 13.17
C TYR A 72 -0.87 -4.05 12.71
N PHE A 73 -0.59 -5.36 12.74
CA PHE A 73 0.70 -5.89 12.27
C PHE A 73 0.91 -5.70 10.77
N THR A 74 -0.16 -5.76 9.97
CA THR A 74 -0.10 -5.50 8.53
C THR A 74 0.32 -4.06 8.25
N GLU A 75 -0.28 -3.10 8.96
CA GLU A 75 0.05 -1.67 8.85
C GLU A 75 1.47 -1.37 9.32
N ILE A 76 1.94 -2.01 10.41
CA ILE A 76 3.36 -1.93 10.82
C ILE A 76 4.27 -2.43 9.70
N ALA A 77 3.96 -3.57 9.10
CA ALA A 77 4.78 -4.14 8.03
C ALA A 77 4.84 -3.20 6.81
N VAL A 78 3.74 -2.56 6.45
CA VAL A 78 3.68 -1.53 5.40
C VAL A 78 4.54 -0.34 5.79
N ALA A 79 4.42 0.15 7.03
CA ALA A 79 5.19 1.28 7.51
C ALA A 79 6.71 1.02 7.49
N VAL A 80 7.12 -0.19 7.88
CA VAL A 80 8.52 -0.63 7.78
C VAL A 80 9.00 -0.64 6.33
N LYS A 81 8.20 -1.15 5.38
CA LYS A 81 8.55 -1.12 3.95
C LYS A 81 8.72 0.30 3.42
N VAL A 82 7.81 1.21 3.77
CA VAL A 82 7.89 2.63 3.40
C VAL A 82 9.18 3.26 3.97
N ALA A 83 9.45 3.04 5.27
CA ALA A 83 10.67 3.52 5.92
C ALA A 83 11.94 2.95 5.26
N MET A 84 11.93 1.68 4.87
CA MET A 84 13.04 1.06 4.13
C MET A 84 13.27 1.74 2.78
N ILE A 85 12.22 2.00 2.00
CA ILE A 85 12.34 2.69 0.70
C ILE A 85 12.93 4.09 0.88
N ILE A 86 12.42 4.86 1.85
CA ILE A 86 12.90 6.22 2.13
C ILE A 86 14.38 6.20 2.53
N ARG A 87 14.77 5.27 3.40
CA ARG A 87 16.16 5.13 3.90
C ARG A 87 17.11 4.61 2.83
N MET A 88 16.67 3.69 1.98
CA MET A 88 17.52 3.00 0.99
C MET A 88 17.41 3.59 -0.42
N ARG A 89 16.76 4.75 -0.58
CA ARG A 89 16.50 5.37 -1.89
C ARG A 89 17.73 5.48 -2.79
N GLU A 90 18.87 5.89 -2.23
CA GLU A 90 20.11 6.10 -3.00
C GLU A 90 20.64 4.76 -3.53
N LYS A 91 20.63 3.73 -2.67
CA LYS A 91 20.99 2.36 -3.06
C LYS A 91 20.03 1.78 -4.10
N ILE A 92 18.73 2.08 -4.01
CA ILE A 92 17.75 1.64 -5.01
C ILE A 92 18.06 2.28 -6.38
N ILE A 93 18.41 3.57 -6.42
CA ILE A 93 18.84 4.26 -7.65
C ILE A 93 20.10 3.61 -8.20
N GLU A 94 21.11 3.35 -7.37
CA GLU A 94 22.35 2.67 -7.77
C GLU A 94 22.09 1.28 -8.35
N VAL A 95 21.18 0.51 -7.74
CA VAL A 95 20.79 -0.81 -8.25
C VAL A 95 20.09 -0.68 -9.61
N PHE A 96 19.22 0.30 -9.79
CA PHE A 96 18.59 0.55 -11.10
C PHE A 96 19.61 0.94 -12.17
N GLU A 97 20.59 1.79 -11.83
CA GLU A 97 21.69 2.15 -12.73
C GLU A 97 22.57 0.94 -13.07
N LEU A 98 22.85 0.07 -12.08
CA LEU A 98 23.59 -1.17 -12.29
C LEU A 98 22.86 -2.12 -13.24
N LEU A 99 21.55 -2.31 -13.04
CA LEU A 99 20.70 -3.17 -13.88
C LEU A 99 20.62 -2.70 -15.34
N ASP A 100 20.85 -1.42 -15.57
CA ASP A 100 20.82 -0.81 -16.89
C ASP A 100 22.21 -0.71 -17.54
N CYS A 101 23.27 -1.15 -16.85
CA CYS A 101 24.62 -1.09 -17.41
C CYS A 101 24.83 -2.16 -18.51
N GLU A 102 25.79 -1.92 -19.40
CA GLU A 102 26.06 -2.79 -20.56
C GLU A 102 26.41 -4.24 -20.19
N GLN A 103 26.95 -4.47 -18.98
CA GLN A 103 27.32 -5.79 -18.50
C GLN A 103 26.09 -6.66 -18.20
N PHE A 104 24.97 -6.04 -17.82
CA PHE A 104 23.70 -6.71 -17.55
C PHE A 104 22.75 -6.65 -18.76
N GLN A 105 23.14 -6.04 -19.88
CA GLN A 105 22.38 -6.14 -21.12
C GLN A 105 22.76 -7.42 -21.89
N GLY A 106 21.78 -8.00 -22.57
CA GLY A 106 21.99 -9.13 -23.48
C GLY A 106 22.83 -8.66 -24.66
N LYS A 107 23.95 -9.33 -24.92
CA LYS A 107 24.86 -8.97 -26.03
C LYS A 107 24.53 -9.72 -27.33
N ASP A 108 23.73 -10.77 -27.21
CA ASP A 108 23.28 -11.66 -28.26
C ASP A 108 21.75 -11.77 -28.27
N GLN A 109 21.19 -12.27 -29.37
CA GLN A 109 19.73 -12.41 -29.53
C GLN A 109 19.10 -13.27 -28.43
N PHE A 110 19.84 -14.25 -27.91
CA PHE A 110 19.35 -15.09 -26.82
C PHE A 110 19.33 -14.35 -25.48
N GLY A 111 20.36 -13.57 -25.15
CA GLY A 111 20.38 -12.71 -23.97
C GLY A 111 19.29 -11.64 -23.98
N GLU A 112 19.08 -10.99 -25.14
CA GLU A 112 17.97 -10.02 -25.31
C GLU A 112 16.60 -10.69 -25.07
N TYR A 113 16.40 -11.89 -25.61
CA TYR A 113 15.17 -12.67 -25.39
C TYR A 113 14.93 -12.99 -23.91
N ILE A 114 15.97 -13.41 -23.17
CA ILE A 114 15.86 -13.70 -21.73
C ILE A 114 15.44 -12.44 -20.96
N ILE A 115 16.08 -11.31 -21.23
CA ILE A 115 15.77 -10.03 -20.56
C ILE A 115 14.33 -9.62 -20.84
N ALA A 116 13.92 -9.65 -22.11
CA ALA A 116 12.55 -9.30 -22.51
C ALA A 116 11.52 -10.22 -21.83
N LYS A 117 11.80 -11.52 -21.76
CA LYS A 117 10.95 -12.50 -21.08
C LYS A 117 10.85 -12.22 -19.57
N ASN A 118 11.96 -11.91 -18.90
CA ASN A 118 11.96 -11.59 -17.47
C ASN A 118 11.18 -10.30 -17.17
N ILE A 119 11.36 -9.25 -17.97
CA ILE A 119 10.59 -8.00 -17.85
C ILE A 119 9.09 -8.28 -18.04
N SER A 120 8.74 -9.10 -19.03
CA SER A 120 7.35 -9.48 -19.29
C SER A 120 6.75 -10.27 -18.12
N ASN A 121 7.46 -11.28 -17.62
CA ASN A 121 7.03 -12.08 -16.47
C ASN A 121 6.81 -11.22 -15.22
N TYR A 122 7.72 -10.29 -14.94
CA TYR A 122 7.56 -9.35 -13.83
C TYR A 122 6.29 -8.50 -13.99
N LYS A 123 6.03 -7.95 -15.18
CA LYS A 123 4.83 -7.16 -15.45
C LYS A 123 3.55 -7.98 -15.28
N VAL A 124 3.53 -9.23 -15.72
CA VAL A 124 2.41 -10.15 -15.53
C VAL A 124 2.18 -10.41 -14.04
N PHE A 125 3.24 -10.73 -13.30
CA PHE A 125 3.16 -10.97 -11.86
C PHE A 125 2.64 -9.75 -11.11
N TRP A 126 3.18 -8.57 -11.40
CA TRP A 126 2.74 -7.30 -10.83
C TRP A 126 1.26 -7.05 -11.11
N LYS A 127 0.81 -7.24 -12.36
CA LYS A 127 -0.59 -7.07 -12.75
C LYS A 127 -1.51 -8.05 -12.02
N THR A 128 -1.10 -9.32 -11.89
CA THR A 128 -1.87 -10.32 -11.15
C THR A 128 -2.03 -9.94 -9.69
N ILE A 129 -0.95 -9.51 -9.02
CA ILE A 129 -1.05 -9.01 -7.64
C ILE A 129 -1.99 -7.81 -7.56
N ALA A 130 -1.84 -6.81 -8.44
CA ALA A 130 -2.69 -5.63 -8.42
C ALA A 130 -4.18 -5.98 -8.58
N ILE A 131 -4.52 -6.90 -9.49
CA ILE A 131 -5.90 -7.38 -9.69
C ILE A 131 -6.41 -8.09 -8.44
N LEU A 132 -5.62 -8.98 -7.85
CA LEU A 132 -6.01 -9.70 -6.63
C LEU A 132 -6.20 -8.76 -5.45
N SER A 133 -5.32 -7.78 -5.27
CA SER A 133 -5.44 -6.76 -4.22
C SER A 133 -6.70 -5.92 -4.40
N HIS A 134 -6.98 -5.43 -5.60
CA HIS A 134 -8.21 -4.67 -5.87
C HIS A 134 -9.47 -5.52 -5.70
N LEU A 135 -9.43 -6.80 -6.11
CA LEU A 135 -10.55 -7.71 -5.89
C LEU A 135 -10.80 -7.95 -4.39
N ALA A 136 -9.75 -8.23 -3.62
CA ALA A 136 -9.84 -8.40 -2.17
C ALA A 136 -10.44 -7.15 -1.50
N TYR A 137 -9.99 -5.96 -1.91
CA TYR A 137 -10.51 -4.69 -1.42
C TYR A 137 -12.00 -4.49 -1.74
N VAL A 138 -12.39 -4.73 -3.00
CA VAL A 138 -13.80 -4.65 -3.41
C VAL A 138 -14.67 -5.63 -2.61
N LEU A 139 -14.19 -6.86 -2.43
CA LEU A 139 -14.89 -7.86 -1.62
C LEU A 139 -15.01 -7.43 -0.15
N GLN A 140 -13.97 -6.83 0.42
CA GLN A 140 -14.00 -6.37 1.81
C GLN A 140 -15.00 -5.23 2.02
N ILE A 141 -15.21 -4.36 1.03
CA ILE A 141 -16.23 -3.31 1.09
C ILE A 141 -17.63 -3.87 0.85
N LEU A 142 -17.79 -4.75 -0.15
CA LEU A 142 -19.09 -5.23 -0.61
C LEU A 142 -19.66 -6.36 0.26
N ALA A 143 -18.82 -7.25 0.80
CA ALA A 143 -19.29 -8.41 1.56
C ALA A 143 -20.18 -8.03 2.76
N PRO A 144 -19.83 -7.03 3.60
CA PRO A 144 -20.73 -6.59 4.67
C PRO A 144 -22.05 -6.00 4.16
N VAL A 145 -22.04 -5.35 2.99
CA VAL A 145 -23.26 -4.78 2.37
C VAL A 145 -24.18 -5.89 1.85
N LEU A 146 -23.60 -6.92 1.23
CA LEU A 146 -24.35 -8.08 0.75
C LEU A 146 -24.94 -8.88 1.92
N ILE A 147 -24.18 -9.09 2.99
CA ILE A 147 -24.65 -9.74 4.22
C ILE A 147 -25.82 -8.96 4.83
N TYR A 148 -25.72 -7.63 4.90
CA TYR A 148 -26.83 -6.80 5.37
C TYR A 148 -28.08 -6.93 4.50
N LEU A 149 -27.91 -6.94 3.17
CA LEU A 149 -29.03 -7.03 2.26
C LEU A 149 -29.79 -8.35 2.42
N ILE A 150 -29.06 -9.46 2.63
CA ILE A 150 -29.61 -10.82 2.74
C ILE A 150 -30.17 -11.08 4.15
N TRP A 151 -29.41 -10.78 5.20
CA TRP A 151 -29.72 -11.19 6.58
C TRP A 151 -30.21 -10.05 7.49
N LYS A 152 -30.23 -8.80 7.01
CA LYS A 152 -30.65 -7.60 7.80
C LYS A 152 -29.89 -7.42 9.12
N THR A 153 -28.66 -7.90 9.20
CA THR A 153 -27.79 -7.78 10.38
C THR A 153 -27.14 -6.41 10.48
N LYS A 154 -26.80 -5.92 11.68
CA LYS A 154 -26.05 -4.66 11.79
C LYS A 154 -24.70 -4.77 11.08
N VAL A 155 -24.33 -3.73 10.34
CA VAL A 155 -23.06 -3.66 9.61
C VAL A 155 -22.06 -2.92 10.47
N ASP A 156 -21.10 -3.66 11.00
CA ASP A 156 -19.98 -3.06 11.71
C ASP A 156 -18.95 -2.50 10.72
N LEU A 157 -18.04 -1.65 11.21
CA LEU A 157 -16.93 -1.18 10.38
C LEU A 157 -16.10 -2.39 9.94
N PRO A 158 -15.60 -2.45 8.70
CA PRO A 158 -15.02 -3.69 8.18
C PRO A 158 -13.68 -4.07 8.84
N VAL A 159 -13.03 -3.17 9.59
CA VAL A 159 -11.62 -3.35 10.00
C VAL A 159 -11.29 -2.71 11.35
N CYS A 160 -11.24 -1.38 11.42
CA CYS A 160 -10.98 -0.64 12.67
C CYS A 160 -12.29 -0.09 13.20
N GLN A 161 -12.71 -0.55 14.38
CA GLN A 161 -13.98 -0.13 14.99
C GLN A 161 -13.88 1.21 15.73
N TYR A 162 -12.66 1.72 15.96
CA TYR A 162 -12.41 2.95 16.73
C TYR A 162 -13.06 2.89 18.11
N PHE A 163 -12.83 1.80 18.86
CA PHE A 163 -13.47 1.53 20.17
C PHE A 163 -13.24 2.62 21.24
N PHE A 164 -12.26 3.50 21.06
CA PHE A 164 -12.05 4.66 21.93
C PHE A 164 -13.13 5.74 21.79
N LEU A 165 -13.93 5.73 20.71
CA LEU A 165 -15.03 6.65 20.49
C LEU A 165 -16.34 6.09 21.06
N SER A 166 -17.21 6.98 21.54
CA SER A 166 -18.56 6.59 21.94
C SER A 166 -19.36 6.06 20.76
N GLU A 167 -20.32 5.17 21.05
CA GLU A 167 -21.20 4.56 20.04
C GLU A 167 -21.95 5.63 19.22
N GLU A 168 -22.36 6.73 19.85
CA GLU A 168 -23.04 7.85 19.22
C GLU A 168 -22.18 8.54 18.14
N ILE A 169 -20.89 8.76 18.43
CA ILE A 169 -19.96 9.37 17.47
C ILE A 169 -19.67 8.40 16.31
N ARG A 170 -19.48 7.11 16.61
CA ARG A 170 -19.25 6.07 15.61
C ARG A 170 -20.43 5.94 14.63
N GLN A 171 -21.66 6.04 15.12
CA GLN A 171 -22.84 6.00 14.26
C GLN A 171 -23.03 7.28 13.44
N ASN A 172 -22.80 8.45 14.04
CA ASN A 172 -22.93 9.74 13.33
C ASN A 172 -21.89 9.91 12.21
N PHE A 173 -20.68 9.37 12.39
CA PHE A 173 -19.59 9.46 11.42
C PHE A 173 -19.28 8.13 10.71
N PHE A 174 -20.20 7.17 10.75
CA PHE A 174 -20.00 5.82 10.24
C PHE A 174 -19.46 5.80 8.79
N TRP A 175 -20.07 6.58 7.90
CA TRP A 175 -19.63 6.68 6.50
C TRP A 175 -18.25 7.32 6.35
N LEU A 176 -17.91 8.31 7.18
CA LEU A 176 -16.60 8.95 7.17
C LEU A 176 -15.50 7.98 7.60
N PHE A 177 -15.73 7.22 8.68
CA PHE A 177 -14.81 6.18 9.15
C PHE A 177 -14.67 5.04 8.16
N ARG A 178 -15.77 4.66 7.49
CA ARG A 178 -15.74 3.67 6.42
C ARG A 178 -14.91 4.16 5.22
N CYS A 179 -15.06 5.42 4.81
CA CYS A 179 -14.28 6.01 3.72
C CYS A 179 -12.79 6.15 4.07
N THR A 180 -12.45 6.49 5.32
CA THR A 180 -11.05 6.59 5.75
C THR A 180 -10.39 5.21 5.85
N ASN A 181 -11.09 4.20 6.38
CA ASN A 181 -10.62 2.82 6.33
C ASN A 181 -10.43 2.35 4.89
N ALA A 182 -11.38 2.64 3.99
CA ALA A 182 -11.25 2.35 2.57
C ALA A 182 -10.02 3.01 1.91
N LEU A 183 -9.75 4.28 2.23
CA LEU A 183 -8.58 5.00 1.72
C LEU A 183 -7.26 4.46 2.27
N ALA A 184 -7.20 4.06 3.54
CA ALA A 184 -6.00 3.45 4.13
C ALA A 184 -5.60 2.16 3.40
N TYR A 185 -6.58 1.33 3.02
CA TYR A 185 -6.35 0.12 2.22
C TYR A 185 -5.86 0.37 0.80
N THR A 186 -6.07 1.57 0.25
CA THR A 186 -5.59 1.90 -1.10
C THR A 186 -4.07 2.13 -1.14
N VAL A 187 -3.44 2.27 0.03
CA VAL A 187 -2.00 2.54 0.19
C VAL A 187 -1.18 1.25 0.39
N ILE A 188 -1.84 0.10 0.56
CA ILE A 188 -1.24 -1.25 0.68
C ILE A 188 -1.16 -1.93 -0.69
#